data_AF-A0A1F9ZGY3-F1
#
_entry.id   AF-A0A1F9ZGY3-F1
#
_cell.length_a   1.000
_cell.length_b   1.000
_cell.length_c   1.000
_cell.angle_alpha   90.00
_cell.angle_beta   90.00
_cell.angle_gamma   90.00
#
_symmetry.space_group_name_H-M   'P 1'
#
loop_
_entity.id
_entity.type
_entity.pdbx_description
1 polymer ?
#
loop_
_entity_poly.entity_id
_entity_poly.type
_entity_poly.pdbx_seq_one_letter_code
_entity_poly.pdbx_strand_id
1 'polypeptide(L)'
;MEARPHGAVSEVTKMRDSKRIVLAVIGSLLVVSGAAAWWGVSAADSGARAYRPTTRYYTLEAVEVEWAIAPGLVYRAWTYNGTIPGPQIEAIAGDTVVVTLVNGLDTIASLHVHGLGYAISSDGSFESGAYAMPGENYTYTLTSDRRAIGTWMYHDHVARSEAMDDALGEMDVGEEMFMNSIEGIEKGMYGAIVVRAPQERRVDREYVLFMDEYLPEYTNITPPEGMEMYAGFNGKTWPANPTLFAYVGETVRFRLISIGTESHTFHLHGHKWVDEASNRWVDTKQVGPFETYTFTIVAGENGPGEWLYHCHDLMHLMEGMEGMFVVEPR
;
A
#
# COMPACT_ATOMS: atom_id res chain seq x y z
N MET A 1 48.93 -43.62 -9.19
CA MET A 1 48.00 -42.50 -9.00
C MET A 1 46.72 -43.13 -8.50
N GLU A 2 46.68 -43.39 -7.19
CA GLU A 2 45.67 -44.24 -6.54
C GLU A 2 44.80 -43.39 -5.62
N ALA A 3 43.49 -43.63 -5.70
CA ALA A 3 42.46 -43.06 -4.85
C ALA A 3 42.33 -43.87 -3.54
N ARG A 4 42.07 -43.18 -2.43
CA ARG A 4 41.38 -43.71 -1.24
C ARG A 4 40.56 -42.61 -0.52
N PRO A 5 39.52 -43.00 0.24
CA PRO A 5 38.32 -42.18 0.48
C PRO A 5 38.12 -41.73 1.93
N HIS A 6 37.00 -41.01 2.11
CA HIS A 6 36.33 -40.50 3.31
C HIS A 6 36.49 -41.30 4.62
N GLY A 7 36.66 -40.56 5.72
CA GLY A 7 36.43 -41.01 7.09
C GLY A 7 35.66 -39.94 7.88
N ALA A 8 34.46 -40.30 8.33
CA ALA A 8 33.68 -39.59 9.34
C ALA A 8 33.74 -40.39 10.66
N VAL A 9 33.28 -39.74 11.74
CA VAL A 9 32.90 -40.24 13.08
C VAL A 9 33.92 -40.01 14.21
N SER A 10 33.57 -39.08 15.09
CA SER A 10 33.79 -39.10 16.56
C SER A 10 32.86 -38.03 17.18
N GLU A 11 32.36 -38.07 18.41
CA GLU A 11 32.16 -39.09 19.44
C GLU A 11 31.14 -38.44 20.41
N VAL A 12 30.14 -39.20 20.85
CA VAL A 12 29.13 -38.74 21.82
C VAL A 12 29.65 -38.96 23.23
N THR A 13 29.82 -37.88 24.01
CA THR A 13 30.27 -37.94 25.40
C THR A 13 29.14 -38.39 26.33
N LYS A 14 29.34 -39.52 27.03
CA LYS A 14 28.51 -40.01 28.15
C LYS A 14 28.88 -39.27 29.44
N MET A 15 27.88 -38.84 30.20
CA MET A 15 28.05 -38.36 31.58
C MET A 15 27.47 -39.38 32.56
N ARG A 16 28.24 -39.73 33.60
CA ARG A 16 27.96 -40.74 34.62
C ARG A 16 27.91 -40.09 36.02
N ASP A 17 26.95 -40.60 36.80
CA ASP A 17 27.04 -40.93 38.23
C ASP A 17 27.15 -39.84 39.33
N SER A 18 25.99 -39.48 39.89
CA SER A 18 25.43 -39.87 41.22
C SER A 18 26.21 -39.73 42.57
N LYS A 19 25.40 -39.45 43.62
CA LYS A 19 25.56 -39.59 45.11
C LYS A 19 25.93 -38.28 45.86
N ARG A 20 25.38 -37.86 47.02
CA ARG A 20 24.58 -38.37 48.18
C ARG A 20 23.91 -37.14 48.87
N ILE A 21 22.87 -37.21 49.71
CA ILE A 21 22.91 -37.48 51.18
C ILE A 21 21.45 -37.58 51.72
N VAL A 22 21.32 -38.39 52.77
CA VAL A 22 20.15 -38.93 53.50
C VAL A 22 19.62 -37.99 54.59
N LEU A 23 18.31 -38.00 54.89
CA LEU A 23 17.75 -38.30 56.24
C LEU A 23 16.21 -38.42 56.22
N ALA A 24 15.71 -39.44 56.92
CA ALA A 24 14.30 -39.72 57.16
C ALA A 24 13.83 -39.08 58.48
N VAL A 25 12.61 -38.54 58.50
CA VAL A 25 11.79 -38.39 59.72
C VAL A 25 10.34 -38.68 59.35
N ILE A 26 9.76 -39.65 60.04
CA ILE A 26 8.32 -39.98 60.03
C ILE A 26 7.62 -39.01 60.97
N GLY A 27 6.56 -38.36 60.50
CA GLY A 27 5.66 -37.55 61.31
C GLY A 27 4.30 -37.46 60.65
N SER A 28 3.39 -38.35 61.04
CA SER A 28 1.95 -38.26 60.76
C SER A 28 1.39 -36.97 61.34
N LEU A 29 0.55 -36.22 60.62
CA LEU A 29 -0.67 -35.57 61.15
C LEU A 29 -1.41 -34.76 60.08
N LEU A 30 -2.71 -35.07 59.98
CA LEU A 30 -3.85 -34.21 59.67
C LEU A 30 -3.91 -33.46 58.33
N VAL A 31 -4.78 -33.99 57.46
CA VAL A 31 -5.51 -33.23 56.45
C VAL A 31 -6.31 -32.12 57.15
N VAL A 32 -5.94 -30.87 56.89
CA VAL A 32 -6.83 -29.71 57.06
C VAL A 32 -6.95 -29.07 55.68
N SER A 33 -8.14 -29.16 55.10
CA SER A 33 -8.52 -28.48 53.86
C SER A 33 -8.53 -26.96 54.09
N GLY A 34 -7.42 -26.32 53.77
CA GLY A 34 -7.31 -24.86 53.65
C GLY A 34 -7.45 -24.46 52.18
N ALA A 35 -8.58 -23.82 51.84
CA ALA A 35 -8.77 -23.20 50.54
C ALA A 35 -7.75 -22.06 50.36
N ALA A 36 -6.77 -22.27 49.48
CA ALA A 36 -5.89 -21.20 49.03
C ALA A 36 -6.70 -20.27 48.11
N ALA A 37 -7.03 -19.09 48.61
CA ALA A 37 -7.53 -17.98 47.82
C ALA A 37 -6.45 -17.56 46.83
N TRP A 38 -6.61 -17.99 45.58
CA TRP A 38 -5.90 -17.42 44.46
C TRP A 38 -6.41 -15.99 44.29
N TRP A 39 -5.56 -15.01 44.58
CA TRP A 39 -5.77 -13.64 44.13
C TRP A 39 -5.64 -13.65 42.61
N GLY A 40 -6.77 -13.86 41.94
CA GLY A 40 -6.88 -13.63 40.51
C GLY A 40 -6.58 -12.15 40.27
N VAL A 41 -5.44 -11.88 39.63
CA VAL A 41 -5.29 -10.64 38.87
C VAL A 41 -6.35 -10.73 37.78
N SER A 42 -7.51 -10.12 38.03
CA SER A 42 -8.50 -9.89 37.00
C SER A 42 -7.78 -9.03 35.97
N ALA A 43 -7.46 -9.62 34.82
CA ALA A 43 -7.14 -8.87 33.63
C ALA A 43 -8.32 -7.91 33.48
N ALA A 44 -8.06 -6.62 33.68
CA ALA A 44 -9.04 -5.58 33.47
C ALA A 44 -9.58 -5.81 32.06
N ASP A 45 -10.85 -6.17 31.99
CA ASP A 45 -11.61 -6.25 30.75
C ASP A 45 -11.53 -4.86 30.14
N SER A 46 -10.62 -4.67 29.19
CA SER A 46 -10.49 -3.44 28.46
C SER A 46 -11.81 -3.32 27.70
N GLY A 47 -12.75 -2.53 28.23
CA GLY A 47 -14.12 -2.36 27.72
C GLY A 47 -14.24 -1.82 26.28
N ALA A 48 -13.18 -1.95 25.48
CA ALA A 48 -13.22 -1.85 24.03
C ALA A 48 -14.08 -3.00 23.49
N ARG A 49 -15.32 -2.68 23.16
CA ARG A 49 -16.23 -3.57 22.44
C ARG A 49 -15.51 -4.14 21.21
N ALA A 50 -15.39 -5.45 21.13
CA ALA A 50 -14.83 -6.12 19.96
C ALA A 50 -15.52 -5.62 18.68
N TYR A 51 -14.71 -5.25 17.68
CA TYR A 51 -15.24 -4.80 16.39
C TYR A 51 -16.12 -5.88 15.77
N ARG A 52 -17.27 -5.47 15.24
CA ARG A 52 -18.18 -6.36 14.53
C ARG A 52 -17.99 -6.13 13.04
N PRO A 53 -17.53 -7.15 12.28
CA PRO A 53 -17.47 -7.10 10.83
C PRO A 53 -18.76 -6.58 10.20
N THR A 54 -18.60 -5.77 9.15
CA THR A 54 -19.70 -5.21 8.37
C THR A 54 -19.44 -5.38 6.88
N THR A 55 -20.50 -5.23 6.08
CA THR A 55 -20.35 -5.06 4.64
C THR A 55 -20.35 -3.57 4.32
N ARG A 56 -19.31 -3.12 3.61
CA ARG A 56 -19.15 -1.73 3.13
C ARG A 56 -19.43 -1.69 1.65
N TYR A 57 -20.21 -0.71 1.22
CA TYR A 57 -20.58 -0.54 -0.18
C TYR A 57 -19.96 0.75 -0.71
N TYR A 58 -19.31 0.65 -1.87
CA TYR A 58 -18.73 1.76 -2.60
C TYR A 58 -19.25 1.75 -4.04
N THR A 59 -19.37 2.93 -4.62
CA THR A 59 -19.65 3.10 -6.05
C THR A 59 -18.52 3.91 -6.65
N LEU A 60 -17.90 3.35 -7.69
CA LEU A 60 -16.90 4.02 -8.51
C LEU A 60 -17.49 4.22 -9.90
N GLU A 61 -17.38 5.41 -10.46
CA GLU A 61 -17.78 5.76 -11.81
C GLU A 61 -16.52 5.95 -12.66
N ALA A 62 -16.29 5.07 -13.63
CA ALA A 62 -15.25 5.28 -14.62
C ALA A 62 -15.72 6.35 -15.60
N VAL A 63 -15.01 7.48 -15.65
CA VAL A 63 -15.40 8.63 -16.47
C VAL A 63 -14.18 9.34 -17.03
N GLU A 64 -14.33 9.86 -18.25
CA GLU A 64 -13.31 10.68 -18.87
C GLU A 64 -13.43 12.14 -18.42
N VAL A 65 -12.31 12.77 -18.09
CA VAL A 65 -12.23 14.18 -17.72
C VAL A 65 -11.03 14.86 -18.37
N GLU A 66 -11.09 16.18 -18.56
CA GLU A 66 -9.89 16.97 -18.80
C GLU A 66 -9.13 17.15 -17.49
N TRP A 67 -7.93 16.58 -17.41
CA TRP A 67 -7.11 16.60 -16.21
C TRP A 67 -5.84 17.41 -16.42
N ALA A 68 -5.64 18.41 -15.57
CA ALA A 68 -4.45 19.24 -15.57
C ALA A 68 -3.42 18.70 -14.58
N ILE A 69 -2.29 18.13 -15.05
CA ILE A 69 -1.19 17.68 -14.18
C ILE A 69 -0.42 18.87 -13.60
N ALA A 70 -0.40 19.99 -14.32
CA ALA A 70 0.12 21.28 -13.90
C ALA A 70 -0.54 22.41 -14.74
N PRO A 71 -0.38 23.69 -14.39
CA PRO A 71 -0.94 24.80 -15.17
C PRO A 71 -0.52 24.75 -16.65
N GLY A 72 -1.50 24.58 -17.54
CA GLY A 72 -1.28 24.49 -18.99
C GLY A 72 -0.89 23.11 -19.52
N LEU A 73 -0.72 22.11 -18.65
CA LEU A 73 -0.44 20.73 -19.01
C LEU A 73 -1.68 19.88 -18.74
N VAL A 74 -2.50 19.66 -19.77
CA VAL A 74 -3.81 19.03 -19.69
C VAL A 74 -3.90 17.85 -20.65
N TYR A 75 -4.45 16.73 -20.20
CA TYR A 75 -4.77 15.58 -21.06
C TYR A 75 -6.19 15.05 -20.76
N ARG A 76 -6.71 14.19 -21.65
CA ARG A 76 -7.96 13.46 -21.43
C ARG A 76 -7.68 12.24 -20.58
N ALA A 77 -8.00 12.33 -19.30
CA ALA A 77 -7.81 11.29 -18.32
C ALA A 77 -9.02 10.37 -18.22
N TRP A 78 -8.79 9.11 -17.90
CA TRP A 78 -9.81 8.18 -17.45
C TRP A 78 -9.67 8.03 -15.94
N THR A 79 -10.76 8.23 -15.21
CA THR A 79 -10.72 8.39 -13.76
C THR A 79 -11.82 7.58 -13.09
N TYR A 80 -11.63 7.27 -11.81
CA TYR A 80 -12.74 6.89 -10.95
C TYR A 80 -13.28 8.15 -10.25
N ASN A 81 -14.55 8.45 -10.44
CA ASN A 81 -15.29 9.59 -9.86
C ASN A 81 -14.72 10.98 -10.22
N GLY A 82 -14.08 11.12 -11.39
CA GLY A 82 -13.60 12.41 -11.88
C GLY A 82 -12.36 12.95 -11.17
N THR A 83 -11.64 12.11 -10.42
CA THR A 83 -10.44 12.50 -9.68
C THR A 83 -9.28 11.54 -9.92
N ILE A 84 -8.05 12.08 -9.87
CA ILE A 84 -6.82 11.31 -9.78
C ILE A 84 -6.10 11.72 -8.49
N PRO A 85 -5.75 10.79 -7.59
CA PRO A 85 -6.24 9.41 -7.57
C PRO A 85 -7.77 9.36 -7.37
N GLY A 86 -8.37 8.21 -7.65
CA GLY A 86 -9.75 7.90 -7.34
C GLY A 86 -10.03 7.89 -5.82
N PRO A 87 -11.30 7.87 -5.41
CA PRO A 87 -11.69 7.88 -4.00
C PRO A 87 -11.04 6.79 -3.16
N GLN A 88 -10.53 7.12 -1.98
CA GLN A 88 -9.99 6.12 -1.06
C GLN A 88 -11.12 5.20 -0.54
N ILE A 89 -10.90 3.88 -0.65
CA ILE A 89 -11.71 2.86 -0.03
C ILE A 89 -11.14 2.56 1.36
N GLU A 90 -11.98 2.60 2.39
CA GLU A 90 -11.58 2.20 3.74
C GLU A 90 -12.31 0.93 4.19
N ALA A 91 -11.58 0.06 4.89
CA ALA A 91 -12.14 -1.11 5.55
C ALA A 91 -11.47 -1.33 6.91
N ILE A 92 -12.13 -2.09 7.79
CA ILE A 92 -11.52 -2.62 9.00
C ILE A 92 -11.40 -4.13 8.81
N ALA A 93 -10.26 -4.71 9.18
CA ALA A 93 -10.04 -6.14 9.02
C ALA A 93 -11.18 -6.97 9.65
N GLY A 94 -11.78 -7.82 8.83
CA GLY A 94 -13.00 -8.56 9.05
C GLY A 94 -14.13 -8.13 8.11
N ASP A 95 -14.11 -6.91 7.58
CA ASP A 95 -15.16 -6.40 6.70
C ASP A 95 -15.18 -7.10 5.33
N THR A 96 -16.37 -7.12 4.73
CA THR A 96 -16.56 -7.36 3.30
C THR A 96 -16.70 -6.01 2.60
N VAL A 97 -15.94 -5.80 1.53
CA VAL A 97 -16.04 -4.60 0.70
C VAL A 97 -16.72 -4.98 -0.61
N VAL A 98 -17.81 -4.32 -0.93
CA VAL A 98 -18.53 -4.48 -2.20
C VAL A 98 -18.38 -3.19 -2.98
N VAL A 99 -17.80 -3.27 -4.18
CA VAL A 99 -17.58 -2.12 -5.06
C VAL A 99 -18.40 -2.31 -6.32
N THR A 100 -19.32 -1.40 -6.60
CA THR A 100 -20.01 -1.34 -7.89
C THR A 100 -19.31 -0.32 -8.78
N LEU A 101 -18.72 -0.80 -9.86
CA LEU A 101 -18.20 0.01 -10.95
C LEU A 101 -19.35 0.36 -11.90
N VAL A 102 -19.51 1.64 -12.20
CA VAL A 102 -20.37 2.18 -13.26
C VAL A 102 -19.46 2.65 -14.38
N ASN A 103 -19.56 2.05 -15.57
CA ASN A 103 -18.66 2.40 -16.67
C ASN A 103 -19.29 3.47 -17.57
N GLY A 104 -18.83 4.71 -17.43
CA GLY A 104 -19.18 5.84 -18.29
C GLY A 104 -18.19 6.09 -19.43
N LEU A 105 -17.15 5.26 -19.58
CA LEU A 105 -16.22 5.32 -20.70
C LEU A 105 -16.82 4.68 -21.96
N ASP A 106 -16.19 4.94 -23.10
CA ASP A 106 -16.49 4.31 -24.40
C ASP A 106 -15.72 3.00 -24.62
N THR A 107 -14.87 2.60 -23.67
CA THR A 107 -14.14 1.33 -23.63
C THR A 107 -14.54 0.48 -22.42
N ILE A 108 -14.12 -0.78 -22.38
CA ILE A 108 -14.28 -1.63 -21.20
C ILE A 108 -13.51 -1.03 -20.01
N ALA A 109 -14.01 -1.22 -18.80
CA ALA A 109 -13.36 -0.75 -17.58
C ALA A 109 -13.49 -1.80 -16.48
N SER A 110 -12.48 -1.92 -15.63
CA SER A 110 -12.51 -2.86 -14.53
C SER A 110 -12.04 -2.26 -13.21
N LEU A 111 -11.91 -3.11 -12.21
CA LEU A 111 -11.31 -2.82 -10.92
C LEU A 111 -10.52 -4.07 -10.50
N HIS A 112 -9.21 -3.94 -10.42
CA HIS A 112 -8.32 -4.89 -9.77
C HIS A 112 -7.85 -4.32 -8.44
N VAL A 113 -7.66 -5.17 -7.43
CA VAL A 113 -7.26 -4.74 -6.08
C VAL A 113 -6.08 -5.54 -5.55
N HIS A 114 -5.22 -4.86 -4.80
CA HIS A 114 -4.11 -5.50 -4.10
C HIS A 114 -4.47 -5.80 -2.64
N GLY A 115 -3.84 -6.82 -2.06
CA GLY A 115 -3.90 -7.15 -0.62
C GLY A 115 -5.21 -7.74 -0.09
N LEU A 116 -6.36 -7.48 -0.73
CA LEU A 116 -7.65 -8.04 -0.34
C LEU A 116 -7.90 -9.40 -1.01
N GLY A 117 -8.66 -10.28 -0.36
CA GLY A 117 -9.05 -11.57 -0.92
C GLY A 117 -10.30 -11.47 -1.79
N TYR A 118 -10.30 -12.09 -2.97
CA TYR A 118 -11.42 -12.08 -3.91
C TYR A 118 -11.56 -13.43 -4.64
N ALA A 119 -12.73 -13.68 -5.22
CA ALA A 119 -12.92 -14.78 -6.17
C ALA A 119 -12.54 -14.31 -7.59
N ILE A 120 -12.28 -15.24 -8.52
CA ILE A 120 -11.90 -14.89 -9.89
C ILE A 120 -12.92 -13.98 -10.60
N SER A 121 -14.21 -14.08 -10.24
CA SER A 121 -15.28 -13.17 -10.70
C SER A 121 -15.21 -11.76 -10.07
N SER A 122 -14.12 -11.41 -9.40
CA SER A 122 -13.88 -10.09 -8.82
C SER A 122 -12.39 -9.71 -8.93
N ASP A 123 -11.65 -10.36 -9.83
CA ASP A 123 -10.23 -10.09 -10.06
C ASP A 123 -10.00 -8.86 -10.96
N GLY A 124 -10.98 -8.50 -11.80
CA GLY A 124 -10.87 -7.33 -12.68
C GLY A 124 -10.16 -7.58 -14.00
N SER A 125 -9.58 -8.76 -14.22
CA SER A 125 -8.85 -9.13 -15.44
C SER A 125 -9.75 -9.38 -16.65
N PHE A 126 -9.20 -9.24 -17.85
CA PHE A 126 -9.91 -9.51 -19.10
C PHE A 126 -10.34 -10.98 -19.21
N GLU A 127 -9.47 -11.91 -18.83
CA GLU A 127 -9.67 -13.36 -18.91
C GLU A 127 -10.79 -13.85 -18.00
N SER A 128 -10.96 -13.18 -16.84
CA SER A 128 -12.03 -13.51 -15.90
C SER A 128 -13.41 -13.02 -16.35
N GLY A 129 -13.47 -12.10 -17.32
CA GLY A 129 -14.68 -11.38 -17.68
C GLY A 129 -15.20 -10.46 -16.58
N ALA A 130 -14.36 -10.11 -15.60
CA ALA A 130 -14.74 -9.30 -14.45
C ALA A 130 -14.60 -7.80 -14.73
N TYR A 131 -15.22 -7.32 -15.80
CA TYR A 131 -15.20 -5.92 -16.23
C TYR A 131 -16.59 -5.46 -16.65
N ALA A 132 -16.78 -4.13 -16.68
CA ALA A 132 -17.99 -3.50 -17.16
C ALA A 132 -17.82 -3.07 -18.62
N MET A 133 -18.79 -3.42 -19.47
CA MET A 133 -18.90 -2.87 -20.82
C MET A 133 -19.25 -1.37 -20.78
N PRO A 134 -19.01 -0.60 -21.86
CA PRO A 134 -19.47 0.79 -21.96
C PRO A 134 -20.96 0.95 -21.63
N GLY A 135 -21.28 1.81 -20.66
CA GLY A 135 -22.64 2.07 -20.18
C GLY A 135 -23.22 0.99 -19.26
N GLU A 136 -22.46 -0.04 -18.91
CA GLU A 136 -22.86 -1.11 -17.98
C GLU A 136 -22.16 -0.98 -16.63
N ASN A 137 -22.58 -1.82 -15.68
CA ASN A 137 -22.05 -1.87 -14.33
C ASN A 137 -21.52 -3.26 -14.00
N TYR A 138 -20.45 -3.32 -13.19
CA TYR A 138 -19.94 -4.57 -12.63
C TYR A 138 -19.81 -4.45 -11.10
N THR A 139 -20.04 -5.53 -10.36
CA THR A 139 -19.91 -5.52 -8.88
C THR A 139 -18.87 -6.52 -8.40
N TYR A 140 -17.88 -6.00 -7.68
CA TYR A 140 -16.77 -6.73 -7.08
C TYR A 140 -17.06 -7.01 -5.61
N THR A 141 -16.77 -8.22 -5.14
CA THR A 141 -16.86 -8.57 -3.71
C THR A 141 -15.49 -8.98 -3.18
N LEU A 142 -15.00 -8.20 -2.22
CA LEU A 142 -13.67 -8.29 -1.65
C LEU A 142 -13.76 -8.61 -0.15
N THR A 143 -12.80 -9.38 0.34
CA THR A 143 -12.68 -9.75 1.76
C THR A 143 -11.40 -9.15 2.33
N SER A 144 -11.52 -8.51 3.50
CA SER A 144 -10.40 -7.85 4.17
C SER A 144 -10.03 -8.61 5.44
N ASP A 145 -9.35 -9.76 5.32
CA ASP A 145 -8.94 -10.51 6.50
C ASP A 145 -7.79 -9.82 7.28
N ARG A 146 -7.25 -10.47 8.32
CA ARG A 146 -6.14 -9.88 9.09
C ARG A 146 -4.86 -9.68 8.28
N ARG A 147 -4.65 -10.44 7.20
CA ARG A 147 -3.48 -10.30 6.31
C ARG A 147 -3.64 -9.08 5.40
N ALA A 148 -4.87 -8.67 5.15
CA ALA A 148 -5.17 -7.46 4.40
C ALA A 148 -4.90 -6.17 5.20
N ILE A 149 -4.55 -6.19 6.49
CA ILE A 149 -4.23 -4.96 7.24
C ILE A 149 -3.04 -4.25 6.59
N GLY A 150 -3.23 -3.02 6.11
CA GLY A 150 -2.19 -2.30 5.39
C GLY A 150 -2.71 -1.19 4.48
N THR A 151 -1.81 -0.70 3.64
CA THR A 151 -2.07 0.22 2.53
C THR A 151 -1.98 -0.58 1.24
N TRP A 152 -3.00 -0.48 0.41
CA TRP A 152 -3.08 -1.13 -0.89
C TRP A 152 -3.61 -0.15 -1.92
N MET A 153 -3.64 -0.60 -3.16
CA MET A 153 -4.22 0.13 -4.28
C MET A 153 -5.30 -0.70 -4.96
N TYR A 154 -6.16 0.01 -5.67
CA TYR A 154 -6.96 -0.52 -6.75
C TYR A 154 -6.63 0.24 -8.04
N HIS A 155 -6.79 -0.43 -9.17
CA HIS A 155 -6.58 0.19 -10.47
C HIS A 155 -7.35 -0.56 -11.57
N ASP A 156 -7.46 0.06 -12.73
CA ASP A 156 -7.98 -0.60 -13.92
C ASP A 156 -7.02 -1.70 -14.42
N HIS A 157 -7.57 -2.72 -15.08
CA HIS A 157 -6.80 -3.85 -15.61
C HIS A 157 -7.20 -4.26 -17.03
N VAL A 158 -8.05 -3.47 -17.70
CA VAL A 158 -8.60 -3.82 -19.03
C VAL A 158 -8.87 -2.65 -19.97
N ALA A 159 -8.94 -1.42 -19.46
CA ALA A 159 -9.28 -0.24 -20.24
C ALA A 159 -8.15 0.08 -21.19
N ARG A 160 -8.52 0.15 -22.47
CA ARG A 160 -7.62 0.32 -23.59
C ARG A 160 -8.32 1.03 -24.74
N SER A 161 -7.56 1.81 -25.50
CA SER A 161 -8.01 2.49 -26.70
C SER A 161 -8.06 1.54 -27.89
N GLU A 162 -8.77 1.91 -28.96
CA GLU A 162 -8.75 1.17 -30.22
C GLU A 162 -7.32 0.98 -30.78
N ALA A 163 -6.44 1.96 -30.56
CA ALA A 163 -5.04 1.85 -30.97
C ALA A 163 -4.29 0.77 -30.19
N MET A 164 -4.57 0.64 -28.89
CA MET A 164 -4.03 -0.43 -28.06
C MET A 164 -4.66 -1.78 -28.43
N ASP A 165 -5.95 -1.82 -28.79
CA ASP A 165 -6.59 -3.02 -29.33
C ASP A 165 -5.90 -3.56 -30.57
N ASP A 166 -5.61 -2.68 -31.53
CA ASP A 166 -4.90 -3.03 -32.76
C ASP A 166 -3.47 -3.52 -32.46
N ALA A 167 -2.77 -2.90 -31.52
CA ALA A 167 -1.42 -3.30 -31.11
C ALA A 167 -1.40 -4.69 -30.43
N LEU A 168 -2.32 -4.94 -29.51
CA LEU A 168 -2.43 -6.22 -28.78
C LEU A 168 -2.82 -7.39 -29.69
N GLY A 169 -3.62 -7.13 -30.73
CA GLY A 169 -3.99 -8.14 -31.73
C GLY A 169 -2.81 -8.78 -32.46
N GLU A 170 -1.61 -8.19 -32.34
CA GLU A 170 -0.36 -8.70 -32.92
C GLU A 170 0.60 -9.34 -31.87
N MET A 171 0.27 -9.31 -30.57
CA MET A 171 1.15 -9.75 -29.47
C MET A 171 0.90 -11.21 -29.01
N ASP A 172 1.86 -11.80 -28.30
CA ASP A 172 1.68 -13.10 -27.64
C ASP A 172 0.95 -12.93 -26.28
N VAL A 173 0.18 -13.94 -25.88
CA VAL A 173 -0.80 -13.88 -24.76
C VAL A 173 -0.16 -13.46 -23.42
N GLY A 174 1.14 -13.71 -23.24
CA GLY A 174 1.88 -13.34 -22.03
C GLY A 174 2.20 -11.84 -21.91
N GLU A 175 2.46 -11.15 -23.02
CA GLU A 175 2.69 -9.70 -23.04
C GLU A 175 1.35 -8.93 -22.97
N GLU A 176 0.29 -9.50 -23.56
CA GLU A 176 -1.07 -8.97 -23.55
C GLU A 176 -1.58 -8.72 -22.11
N MET A 177 -1.35 -9.66 -21.18
CA MET A 177 -1.81 -9.55 -19.79
C MET A 177 -1.21 -8.36 -19.03
N PHE A 178 0.05 -8.00 -19.29
CA PHE A 178 0.70 -6.86 -18.64
C PHE A 178 0.20 -5.54 -19.26
N MET A 179 0.15 -5.49 -20.60
CA MET A 179 -0.24 -4.31 -21.37
C MET A 179 -1.71 -3.92 -21.18
N ASN A 180 -2.59 -4.89 -20.89
CA ASN A 180 -4.03 -4.65 -20.65
C ASN A 180 -4.32 -3.68 -19.49
N SER A 181 -3.36 -3.45 -18.59
CA SER A 181 -3.54 -2.57 -17.41
C SER A 181 -2.94 -1.17 -17.56
N ILE A 182 -1.96 -0.99 -18.46
CA ILE A 182 -1.08 0.19 -18.45
C ILE A 182 -1.84 1.43 -18.87
N GLU A 183 -2.60 1.39 -19.97
CA GLU A 183 -3.27 2.58 -20.48
C GLU A 183 -4.28 3.15 -19.48
N GLY A 184 -5.09 2.29 -18.85
CA GLY A 184 -6.02 2.71 -17.79
C GLY A 184 -5.31 3.37 -16.61
N ILE A 185 -4.20 2.78 -16.15
CA ILE A 185 -3.39 3.33 -15.04
C ILE A 185 -2.79 4.69 -15.42
N GLU A 186 -2.08 4.76 -16.54
CA GLU A 186 -1.41 5.96 -17.04
C GLU A 186 -2.41 7.09 -17.34
N LYS A 187 -3.64 6.74 -17.71
CA LYS A 187 -4.72 7.70 -17.86
C LYS A 187 -5.37 8.14 -16.55
N GLY A 188 -5.06 7.52 -15.42
CA GLY A 188 -5.48 7.97 -14.09
C GLY A 188 -6.41 7.03 -13.32
N MET A 189 -6.68 5.82 -13.82
CA MET A 189 -7.60 4.87 -13.19
C MET A 189 -6.92 4.08 -12.07
N TYR A 190 -6.63 4.75 -10.96
CA TYR A 190 -6.09 4.14 -9.75
C TYR A 190 -6.56 4.86 -8.48
N GLY A 191 -6.55 4.18 -7.34
CA GLY A 191 -6.85 4.77 -6.04
C GLY A 191 -6.46 3.87 -4.89
N ALA A 192 -6.55 4.38 -3.65
CA ALA A 192 -6.05 3.67 -2.47
C ALA A 192 -7.13 2.82 -1.79
N ILE A 193 -6.71 1.68 -1.24
CA ILE A 193 -7.47 0.93 -0.24
C ILE A 193 -6.69 0.91 1.07
N VAL A 194 -7.29 1.41 2.14
CA VAL A 194 -6.71 1.35 3.49
C VAL A 194 -7.53 0.39 4.35
N VAL A 195 -6.91 -0.72 4.74
CA VAL A 195 -7.51 -1.70 5.65
C VAL A 195 -6.89 -1.54 7.02
N ARG A 196 -7.69 -1.10 7.98
CA ARG A 196 -7.24 -0.80 9.34
C ARG A 196 -7.38 -2.00 10.25
N ALA A 197 -6.52 -2.08 11.27
CA ALA A 197 -6.76 -3.00 12.37
C ALA A 197 -7.94 -2.51 13.21
N PRO A 198 -8.80 -3.40 13.75
CA PRO A 198 -9.94 -3.03 14.59
C PRO A 198 -9.65 -2.10 15.79
N GLN A 199 -8.42 -2.11 16.30
CA GLN A 199 -7.96 -1.24 17.38
C GLN A 199 -6.71 -0.44 17.00
N GLU A 200 -6.55 -0.13 15.71
CA GLU A 200 -5.43 0.67 15.23
C GLU A 200 -5.38 2.03 15.93
N ARG A 201 -4.20 2.40 16.44
CA ARG A 201 -3.99 3.71 17.05
C ARG A 201 -4.10 4.78 15.96
N ARG A 202 -4.94 5.79 16.21
CA ARG A 202 -5.01 6.98 15.36
C ARG A 202 -3.72 7.77 15.44
N VAL A 203 -3.33 8.33 14.31
CA VAL A 203 -2.32 9.37 14.19
C VAL A 203 -3.03 10.73 14.10
N ASP A 204 -2.30 11.82 14.34
CA ASP A 204 -2.88 13.15 14.26
C ASP A 204 -3.17 13.52 12.79
N ARG A 205 -2.31 13.09 11.87
CA ARG A 205 -2.49 13.25 10.41
C ARG A 205 -2.06 12.01 9.64
N GLU A 206 -2.74 11.76 8.53
CA GLU A 206 -2.42 10.67 7.62
C GLU A 206 -2.47 11.19 6.18
N TYR A 207 -1.42 10.92 5.42
CA TYR A 207 -1.29 11.29 4.01
C TYR A 207 -1.14 10.04 3.15
N VAL A 208 -1.93 9.97 2.08
CA VAL A 208 -1.74 9.00 1.00
C VAL A 208 -1.13 9.72 -0.18
N LEU A 209 0.02 9.24 -0.62
CA LEU A 209 0.78 9.79 -1.74
C LEU A 209 1.00 8.65 -2.74
N PHE A 210 0.38 8.79 -3.89
CA PHE A 210 0.79 8.09 -5.09
C PHE A 210 2.05 8.76 -5.62
N MET A 211 3.03 7.96 -5.98
CA MET A 211 4.18 8.36 -6.79
C MET A 211 3.84 7.87 -8.20
N ASP A 212 3.65 8.82 -9.11
CA ASP A 212 3.10 8.57 -10.44
C ASP A 212 3.96 9.20 -11.54
N GLU A 213 3.93 8.58 -12.71
CA GLU A 213 4.50 9.07 -13.95
C GLU A 213 3.41 9.40 -14.98
N TYR A 214 3.77 10.23 -15.95
CA TYR A 214 2.91 10.67 -17.04
C TYR A 214 3.66 10.47 -18.36
N LEU A 215 3.53 9.28 -18.93
CA LEU A 215 4.19 8.96 -20.18
C LEU A 215 3.55 9.75 -21.34
N PRO A 216 4.36 10.33 -22.26
CA PRO A 216 3.83 11.11 -23.39
C PRO A 216 2.94 10.31 -24.33
N GLU A 217 3.14 9.00 -24.41
CA GLU A 217 2.32 8.06 -25.19
C GLU A 217 0.85 8.09 -24.78
N TYR A 218 0.56 8.16 -23.47
CA TYR A 218 -0.81 8.10 -22.95
C TYR A 218 -1.40 9.49 -22.68
N THR A 219 -0.55 10.46 -22.34
CA THR A 219 -0.99 11.82 -22.00
C THR A 219 -0.97 12.78 -23.19
N ASN A 220 -0.20 12.48 -24.24
CA ASN A 220 0.10 13.41 -25.34
C ASN A 220 0.69 14.76 -24.87
N ILE A 221 1.32 14.77 -23.68
CA ILE A 221 2.03 15.93 -23.14
C ILE A 221 3.53 15.72 -23.43
N THR A 222 4.12 16.61 -24.23
CA THR A 222 5.56 16.55 -24.51
C THR A 222 6.36 17.11 -23.33
N PRO A 223 7.29 16.35 -22.75
CA PRO A 223 8.15 16.82 -21.68
C PRO A 223 9.24 17.74 -22.24
N PRO A 224 9.90 18.56 -21.38
CA PRO A 224 11.04 19.38 -21.78
C PRO A 224 12.19 18.55 -22.37
N GLU A 225 13.07 19.19 -23.14
CA GLU A 225 14.24 18.54 -23.71
C GLU A 225 15.12 17.90 -22.61
N GLY A 226 15.41 16.61 -22.77
CA GLY A 226 16.22 15.83 -21.83
C GLY A 226 15.43 15.12 -20.72
N MET A 227 14.10 15.24 -20.71
CA MET A 227 13.19 14.45 -19.87
C MET A 227 12.43 13.43 -20.72
N GLU A 228 12.16 12.26 -20.15
CA GLU A 228 11.41 11.20 -20.84
C GLU A 228 9.91 11.30 -20.58
N MET A 229 9.54 11.83 -19.41
CA MET A 229 8.16 11.96 -18.95
C MET A 229 7.99 13.13 -17.98
N TYR A 230 6.77 13.35 -17.48
CA TYR A 230 6.58 14.07 -16.22
C TYR A 230 6.42 13.04 -15.09
N ALA A 231 6.75 13.45 -13.87
CA ALA A 231 6.59 12.65 -12.68
C ALA A 231 6.03 13.50 -11.55
N GLY A 232 5.32 12.89 -10.60
CA GLY A 232 4.78 13.65 -9.49
C GLY A 232 4.04 12.85 -8.43
N PHE A 233 3.07 13.52 -7.83
CA PHE A 233 2.28 12.95 -6.74
C PHE A 233 0.79 13.22 -6.89
N ASN A 234 -0.01 12.16 -6.73
CA ASN A 234 -1.47 12.23 -6.68
C ASN A 234 -2.10 12.89 -7.92
N GLY A 235 -1.73 12.45 -9.11
CA GLY A 235 -2.26 12.99 -10.36
C GLY A 235 -1.70 14.37 -10.71
N LYS A 236 -0.63 14.85 -10.06
CA LYS A 236 -0.04 16.16 -10.32
C LYS A 236 1.44 16.04 -10.54
N THR A 237 2.02 17.06 -11.17
CA THR A 237 3.47 17.30 -11.22
C THR A 237 3.77 18.73 -10.75
N TRP A 238 5.03 19.04 -10.44
CA TRP A 238 5.42 20.39 -10.00
C TRP A 238 4.99 21.46 -11.03
N PRO A 239 4.39 22.59 -10.60
CA PRO A 239 4.21 23.08 -9.22
C PRO A 239 2.87 22.73 -8.56
N ALA A 240 2.12 21.76 -9.10
CA ALA A 240 0.78 21.43 -8.65
C ALA A 240 0.70 20.25 -7.66
N ASN A 241 1.84 19.64 -7.32
CA ASN A 241 1.92 18.59 -6.30
C ASN A 241 1.33 19.05 -4.95
N PRO A 242 0.75 18.12 -4.16
CA PRO A 242 0.07 18.47 -2.93
C PRO A 242 1.02 19.09 -1.89
N THR A 243 0.69 20.27 -1.38
CA THR A 243 1.36 20.76 -0.17
C THR A 243 0.76 20.09 1.06
N LEU A 244 1.60 19.49 1.88
CA LEU A 244 1.24 18.76 3.10
C LEU A 244 1.47 19.66 4.31
N PHE A 245 0.63 19.55 5.35
CA PHE A 245 0.65 20.47 6.49
C PHE A 245 0.58 19.72 7.82
N ALA A 246 1.44 20.04 8.77
CA ALA A 246 1.34 19.54 10.14
C ALA A 246 1.69 20.63 11.16
N TYR A 247 1.34 20.39 12.42
CA TYR A 247 1.86 21.18 13.53
C TYR A 247 3.00 20.44 14.23
N VAL A 248 3.95 21.18 14.79
CA VAL A 248 5.04 20.63 15.60
C VAL A 248 4.48 19.69 16.68
N GLY A 249 5.03 18.48 16.75
CA GLY A 249 4.66 17.44 17.71
C GLY A 249 3.51 16.53 17.28
N GLU A 250 2.88 16.76 16.13
CA GLU A 250 1.88 15.83 15.58
C GLU A 250 2.53 14.53 15.11
N THR A 251 1.89 13.41 15.39
CA THR A 251 2.22 12.12 14.78
C THR A 251 1.63 12.08 13.37
N VAL A 252 2.48 12.01 12.35
CA VAL A 252 2.07 12.02 10.94
C VAL A 252 2.42 10.69 10.30
N ARG A 253 1.42 10.03 9.71
CA ARG A 253 1.62 8.81 8.91
C ARG A 253 1.63 9.13 7.42
N PHE A 254 2.61 8.61 6.73
CA PHE A 254 2.71 8.65 5.28
C PHE A 254 2.45 7.25 4.75
N ARG A 255 1.58 7.16 3.75
CA ARG A 255 1.26 5.96 2.98
C ARG A 255 1.67 6.23 1.54
N LEU A 256 2.81 5.68 1.17
CA LEU A 256 3.36 5.76 -0.18
C LEU A 256 2.82 4.59 -1.00
N ILE A 257 2.42 4.87 -2.23
CA ILE A 257 1.99 3.89 -3.22
C ILE A 257 2.72 4.26 -4.52
N SER A 258 3.55 3.37 -5.06
CA SER A 258 4.07 3.56 -6.41
C SER A 258 3.05 3.03 -7.41
N ILE A 259 2.75 3.80 -8.45
CA ILE A 259 1.85 3.38 -9.53
C ILE A 259 2.48 3.72 -10.88
N GLY A 260 2.41 2.77 -11.81
CA GLY A 260 3.08 2.85 -13.10
C GLY A 260 4.21 1.81 -13.19
N THR A 261 5.17 2.05 -14.09
CA THR A 261 6.27 1.15 -14.42
C THR A 261 7.60 1.49 -13.76
N GLU A 262 7.73 2.67 -13.15
CA GLU A 262 9.00 3.13 -12.58
C GLU A 262 9.20 2.79 -11.11
N SER A 263 10.47 2.70 -10.73
CA SER A 263 10.86 2.66 -9.33
C SER A 263 11.15 4.07 -8.83
N HIS A 264 10.61 4.43 -7.67
CA HIS A 264 10.91 5.71 -7.06
C HIS A 264 11.61 5.55 -5.73
N THR A 265 12.27 6.62 -5.29
CA THR A 265 12.93 6.67 -3.98
C THR A 265 12.41 7.87 -3.21
N PHE A 266 11.44 7.68 -2.32
CA PHE A 266 10.88 8.80 -1.55
C PHE A 266 11.87 9.30 -0.50
N HIS A 267 12.13 10.60 -0.48
CA HIS A 267 12.93 11.28 0.53
C HIS A 267 12.14 12.42 1.18
N LEU A 268 12.27 12.58 2.50
CA LEU A 268 11.68 13.67 3.26
C LEU A 268 12.77 14.43 4.02
N HIS A 269 12.91 15.72 3.70
CA HIS A 269 13.91 16.58 4.34
C HIS A 269 13.60 16.78 5.82
N GLY A 270 14.66 16.84 6.63
CA GLY A 270 14.57 17.16 8.05
C GLY A 270 13.83 16.15 8.92
N HIS A 271 13.46 14.99 8.39
CA HIS A 271 12.76 13.95 9.14
C HIS A 271 13.35 12.58 8.83
N LYS A 272 13.20 11.67 9.78
CA LYS A 272 13.64 10.28 9.67
C LYS A 272 12.63 9.38 10.34
N TRP A 273 12.58 8.13 9.93
CA TRP A 273 11.76 7.10 10.52
C TRP A 273 12.56 5.81 10.65
N VAL A 274 12.04 4.86 11.43
CA VAL A 274 12.61 3.52 11.49
C VAL A 274 12.00 2.69 10.37
N ASP A 275 12.83 2.22 9.45
CA ASP A 275 12.41 1.24 8.45
C ASP A 275 12.25 -0.13 9.10
N GLU A 276 11.04 -0.69 9.10
CA GLU A 276 10.74 -1.93 9.81
C GLU A 276 11.54 -3.14 9.28
N ALA A 277 11.82 -3.18 7.98
CA ALA A 277 12.55 -4.28 7.35
C ALA A 277 14.03 -4.32 7.78
N SER A 278 14.70 -3.16 7.80
CA SER A 278 16.12 -3.06 8.15
C SER A 278 16.37 -2.74 9.63
N ASN A 279 15.35 -2.30 10.36
CA ASN A 279 15.43 -1.75 11.71
C ASN A 279 16.47 -0.62 11.84
N ARG A 280 16.56 0.24 10.83
CA ARG A 280 17.47 1.38 10.77
C ARG A 280 16.70 2.68 10.65
N TRP A 281 17.27 3.75 11.20
CA TRP A 281 16.83 5.09 10.90
C TRP A 281 17.17 5.42 9.46
N VAL A 282 16.16 5.78 8.68
CA VAL A 282 16.27 6.23 7.30
C VAL A 282 15.47 7.51 7.12
N ASP A 283 15.84 8.29 6.13
CA ASP A 283 15.09 9.46 5.63
C ASP A 283 14.69 9.28 4.16
N THR A 284 15.04 8.13 3.59
CA THR A 284 14.82 7.77 2.20
C THR A 284 14.39 6.31 2.07
N LYS A 285 13.48 6.00 1.14
CA LYS A 285 13.01 4.65 0.87
C LYS A 285 12.69 4.45 -0.60
N GLN A 286 13.30 3.43 -1.21
CA GLN A 286 12.87 2.94 -2.51
C GLN A 286 11.53 2.23 -2.41
N VAL A 287 10.61 2.56 -3.31
CA VAL A 287 9.30 1.95 -3.50
C VAL A 287 9.22 1.58 -4.98
N GLY A 288 9.24 0.27 -5.27
CA GLY A 288 9.18 -0.23 -6.64
C GLY A 288 7.79 -0.14 -7.26
N PRO A 289 7.65 -0.45 -8.56
CA PRO A 289 6.36 -0.46 -9.25
C PRO A 289 5.33 -1.30 -8.51
N PHE A 290 4.14 -0.73 -8.29
CA PHE A 290 3.05 -1.37 -7.54
C PHE A 290 3.40 -1.80 -6.11
N GLU A 291 4.47 -1.28 -5.52
CA GLU A 291 4.75 -1.46 -4.09
C GLU A 291 4.09 -0.37 -3.26
N THR A 292 3.78 -0.72 -2.01
CA THR A 292 3.34 0.25 -1.01
C THR A 292 4.31 0.29 0.17
N TYR A 293 4.45 1.46 0.78
CA TYR A 293 5.26 1.64 1.97
C TYR A 293 4.57 2.60 2.94
N THR A 294 4.54 2.25 4.22
CA THR A 294 3.91 3.08 5.25
C THR A 294 4.86 3.31 6.39
N PHE A 295 5.01 4.57 6.79
CA PHE A 295 5.85 4.95 7.93
C PHE A 295 5.18 6.07 8.71
N THR A 296 5.72 6.37 9.89
CA THR A 296 5.18 7.41 10.78
C THR A 296 6.33 8.20 11.40
N ILE A 297 6.14 9.51 11.48
CA ILE A 297 7.09 10.45 12.09
C ILE A 297 6.38 11.30 13.16
N VAL A 298 7.18 12.01 13.95
CA VAL A 298 6.71 13.18 14.69
C VAL A 298 7.11 14.43 13.90
N ALA A 299 6.15 15.29 13.57
CA ALA A 299 6.40 16.48 12.77
C ALA A 299 7.24 17.50 13.55
N GLY A 300 8.27 18.05 12.90
CA GLY A 300 9.07 19.15 13.45
C GLY A 300 10.03 18.74 14.56
N GLU A 301 10.51 17.49 14.59
CA GLU A 301 11.62 17.08 15.49
C GLU A 301 12.86 17.98 15.32
N ASN A 302 13.05 18.54 14.12
CA ASN A 302 14.09 19.50 13.78
C ASN A 302 13.58 20.96 13.65
N GLY A 303 12.40 21.25 14.22
CA GLY A 303 11.76 22.57 14.21
C GLY A 303 10.68 22.74 13.15
N PRO A 304 9.88 23.82 13.26
CA PRO A 304 8.93 24.22 12.22
C PRO A 304 9.67 24.71 10.96
N GLY A 305 9.00 24.66 9.81
CA GLY A 305 9.55 25.10 8.54
C GLY A 305 8.91 24.42 7.34
N GLU A 306 9.41 24.77 6.16
CA GLU A 306 9.06 24.12 4.89
C GLU A 306 10.11 23.05 4.60
N TRP A 307 9.66 21.80 4.53
CA TRP A 307 10.53 20.65 4.31
C TRP A 307 10.18 20.01 2.96
N LEU A 308 11.14 19.97 2.04
CA LEU A 308 10.97 19.32 0.75
C LEU A 308 10.73 17.82 0.94
N TYR A 309 9.74 17.28 0.25
CA TYR A 309 9.63 15.84 0.00
C TYR A 309 9.70 15.61 -1.50
N HIS A 310 10.43 14.59 -1.94
CA HIS A 310 10.67 14.37 -3.37
C HIS A 310 11.15 12.96 -3.68
N CYS A 311 11.16 12.60 -4.97
CA CYS A 311 11.91 11.45 -5.44
C CYS A 311 13.41 11.74 -5.40
N HIS A 312 14.19 10.83 -4.84
CA HIS A 312 15.64 10.91 -4.74
C HIS A 312 16.34 10.30 -5.97
N ASP A 313 15.57 9.84 -6.96
CA ASP A 313 16.08 9.76 -8.32
C ASP A 313 16.11 11.16 -8.92
N LEU A 314 17.28 11.58 -9.40
CA LEU A 314 17.49 12.93 -9.90
C LEU A 314 16.61 13.23 -11.12
N MET A 315 16.37 12.25 -11.99
CA MET A 315 15.54 12.45 -13.18
C MET A 315 14.09 12.68 -12.78
N HIS A 316 13.53 11.81 -11.92
CA HIS A 316 12.16 11.98 -11.43
C HIS A 316 11.96 13.30 -10.66
N LEU A 317 12.96 13.76 -9.89
CA LEU A 317 12.94 15.08 -9.27
C LEU A 317 12.82 16.20 -10.33
N MET A 318 13.67 16.14 -11.35
CA MET A 318 13.69 17.14 -12.42
C MET A 318 12.40 17.12 -13.27
N GLU A 319 11.79 15.94 -13.43
CA GLU A 319 10.49 15.72 -14.10
C GLU A 319 9.29 16.18 -13.25
N GLY A 320 9.56 16.69 -12.05
CA GLY A 320 8.60 17.41 -11.21
C GLY A 320 8.11 16.63 -10.00
N MET A 321 8.73 15.51 -9.62
CA MET A 321 8.34 14.73 -8.44
C MET A 321 8.88 15.33 -7.14
N GLU A 322 8.34 16.51 -6.78
CA GLU A 322 8.64 17.25 -5.56
C GLU A 322 7.44 18.01 -4.98
N GLY A 323 7.39 18.14 -3.65
CA GLY A 323 6.42 18.98 -2.96
C GLY A 323 6.88 19.42 -1.57
N MET A 324 6.04 20.19 -0.88
CA MET A 324 6.37 20.73 0.43
C MET A 324 5.58 20.07 1.56
N PHE A 325 6.30 19.70 2.62
CA PHE A 325 5.75 19.38 3.92
C PHE A 325 5.97 20.57 4.86
N VAL A 326 4.93 21.36 5.07
CA VAL A 326 4.94 22.56 5.90
C VAL A 326 4.61 22.18 7.33
N VAL A 327 5.55 22.41 8.24
CA VAL A 327 5.38 22.18 9.68
C VAL A 327 5.26 23.54 10.39
N GLU A 328 4.08 23.83 10.91
CA GLU A 328 3.78 25.08 11.60
C GLU A 328 3.98 24.97 13.13
N PRO A 329 4.36 26.06 13.81
CA PRO A 329 4.31 26.12 15.28
C PRO A 329 2.89 25.89 15.82
N ARG A 330 2.76 25.35 17.03
CA ARG A 330 1.49 25.31 17.79
C ARG A 330 1.25 26.57 18.60
#